data_AF-C4XFC2-F1
#
_entry.id   AF-C4XFC2-F1
#
_cell.length_a   1.000
_cell.length_b   1.000
_cell.length_c   1.000
_cell.angle_alpha   90.00
_cell.angle_beta   90.00
_cell.angle_gamma   90.00
#
_symmetry.space_group_name_H-M   'P 1'
#
loop_
_entity.id
_entity.type
_entity.pdbx_description
1 polymer ?
#
loop_
_entity_poly.entity_id
_entity_poly.type
_entity_poly.pdbx_seq_one_letter_code
_entity_poly.pdbx_strand_id
1 'polypeptide(L)'
;MIFKMKEMQIISYVLLSITLLLAIIGTIFGTNFYWKTPKLNKVFSYRTKLSLKNHEYFYYANHTFGRGLFSQSIVILILSFISCSIVFSLKDYHYLFIIIFAIWFLSFFSIIIYIELKLKKRDKIITDL
;
A
#
# COMPACT_ATOMS: atom_id res chain seq x y z
N MET A 1 35.92 3.82 -0.28
CA MET A 1 35.06 3.54 0.89
C MET A 1 34.15 4.72 1.24
N ILE A 2 34.69 5.95 1.39
CA ILE A 2 33.89 7.15 1.73
C ILE A 2 32.80 7.49 0.70
N PHE A 3 33.10 7.32 -0.59
CA PHE A 3 32.15 7.58 -1.68
C PHE A 3 30.89 6.67 -1.57
N LYS A 4 31.10 5.36 -1.38
CA LYS A 4 30.02 4.37 -1.23
C LYS A 4 29.14 4.61 0.00
N MET A 5 29.71 5.16 1.09
CA MET A 5 28.92 5.53 2.28
C MET A 5 28.01 6.73 2.02
N LYS A 6 28.48 7.75 1.29
CA LYS A 6 27.64 8.89 0.88
C LYS A 6 26.48 8.47 -0.03
N GLU A 7 26.74 7.57 -0.98
CA GLU A 7 25.68 7.02 -1.84
C GLU A 7 24.59 6.32 -1.03
N MET A 8 24.97 5.44 -0.09
CA MET A 8 24.02 4.72 0.77
C MET A 8 23.19 5.65 1.66
N GLN A 9 23.79 6.74 2.15
CA GLN A 9 23.09 7.79 2.89
C GLN A 9 22.03 8.48 2.03
N ILE A 10 22.41 8.92 0.83
CA ILE A 10 21.49 9.59 -0.11
C ILE A 10 20.32 8.65 -0.46
N ILE A 11 20.61 7.39 -0.79
CA ILE A 11 19.58 6.38 -1.10
C ILE A 11 18.60 6.22 0.06
N SER A 12 19.11 6.19 1.30
CA SER A 12 18.28 6.00 2.48
C SER A 12 17.36 7.19 2.75
N TYR A 13 17.85 8.42 2.59
CA TYR A 13 17.01 9.62 2.71
C TYR A 13 15.93 9.66 1.63
N VAL A 14 16.28 9.31 0.39
CA VAL A 14 15.31 9.22 -0.72
C VAL A 14 14.24 8.17 -0.43
N LEU A 15 14.63 6.97 0.02
CA LEU A 15 13.71 5.90 0.38
C LEU A 15 12.78 6.31 1.53
N LEU A 16 13.31 6.96 2.56
CA LEU A 16 12.51 7.48 3.67
C LEU A 16 11.49 8.51 3.18
N SER A 17 11.92 9.50 2.39
CA SER A 17 11.02 10.53 1.84
C SER A 17 9.91 9.92 0.98
N ILE A 18 10.25 8.98 0.10
CA ILE A 18 9.27 8.26 -0.74
C ILE A 18 8.30 7.46 0.14
N THR A 19 8.81 6.73 1.13
CA THR A 19 7.99 5.88 2.02
C THR A 19 7.00 6.73 2.81
N LEU A 20 7.43 7.87 3.36
CA LEU A 20 6.55 8.82 4.06
C LEU A 20 5.50 9.42 3.12
N LEU A 21 5.89 9.83 1.92
CA LEU A 21 4.97 10.38 0.93
C LEU A 21 3.91 9.36 0.50
N LEU A 22 4.31 8.11 0.24
CA LEU A 22 3.40 7.00 -0.05
C LEU A 22 2.48 6.67 1.14
N ALA A 23 2.99 6.75 2.36
CA ALA A 23 2.19 6.56 3.57
C ALA A 23 1.09 7.62 3.68
N ILE A 24 1.43 8.89 3.49
CA ILE A 24 0.48 10.01 3.53
C ILE A 24 -0.56 9.87 2.42
N ILE A 25 -0.12 9.66 1.18
CA ILE A 25 -0.99 9.45 0.03
C ILE A 25 -1.93 8.26 0.28
N GLY A 26 -1.39 7.10 0.66
CA GLY A 26 -2.19 5.91 0.93
C GLY A 26 -3.14 6.07 2.13
N THR A 27 -2.81 6.91 3.11
CA THR A 27 -3.74 7.26 4.20
C THR A 27 -4.92 8.06 3.66
N ILE A 28 -4.67 9.08 2.84
CA ILE A 28 -5.70 9.94 2.24
C ILE A 28 -6.58 9.12 1.29
N PHE A 29 -5.97 8.39 0.36
CA PHE A 29 -6.70 7.56 -0.61
C PHE A 29 -7.40 6.37 0.05
N GLY A 30 -6.74 5.72 1.01
CA GLY A 30 -7.33 4.63 1.79
C GLY A 30 -8.57 5.06 2.55
N THR A 31 -8.52 6.21 3.23
CA THR A 31 -9.69 6.81 3.91
C THR A 31 -10.79 7.15 2.93
N ASN A 32 -10.46 7.78 1.79
CA ASN A 32 -11.43 8.12 0.76
C ASN A 32 -12.10 6.87 0.16
N PHE A 33 -11.35 5.82 -0.14
CA PHE A 33 -11.89 4.58 -0.70
C PHE A 33 -12.67 3.75 0.33
N TYR A 34 -12.33 3.83 1.62
CA TYR A 34 -13.02 3.11 2.69
C TYR A 34 -14.31 3.81 3.13
N TRP A 35 -14.29 5.13 3.37
CA TRP A 35 -15.45 5.88 3.88
C TRP A 35 -16.34 6.45 2.79
N LYS A 36 -15.77 6.76 1.64
CA LYS A 36 -16.48 7.34 0.48
C LYS A 36 -16.24 6.47 -0.75
N THR A 37 -16.52 5.17 -0.62
CA THR A 37 -16.36 4.21 -1.72
C THR A 37 -16.89 4.85 -3.01
N PRO A 38 -16.04 5.01 -4.03
CA PRO A 38 -16.43 5.72 -5.23
C PRO A 38 -17.65 5.03 -5.86
N LYS A 39 -18.50 5.82 -6.52
CA LYS A 39 -19.54 5.24 -7.38
C LYS A 39 -18.89 4.61 -8.60
N LEU A 40 -19.52 3.57 -9.15
CA LEU A 40 -19.17 3.00 -10.44
C LEU A 40 -19.07 4.16 -11.47
N ASN A 41 -18.02 4.18 -12.29
CA ASN A 41 -17.66 5.23 -13.27
C ASN A 41 -16.80 6.41 -12.78
N LYS A 42 -16.38 6.47 -11.51
CA LYS A 42 -15.34 7.43 -11.11
C LYS A 42 -13.98 7.08 -11.74
N VAL A 43 -13.28 8.09 -12.29
CA VAL A 43 -11.95 7.94 -12.93
C VAL A 43 -10.93 7.35 -11.94
N PHE A 44 -10.95 7.79 -10.68
CA PHE A 44 -10.06 7.31 -9.63
C PHE A 44 -10.73 6.23 -8.77
N SER A 45 -10.40 4.95 -9.03
CA SER A 45 -10.89 3.78 -8.28
C SER A 45 -10.02 2.54 -8.56
N TYR A 46 -10.15 1.50 -7.73
CA TYR A 46 -9.60 0.17 -8.01
C TYR A 46 -10.38 -0.49 -9.16
N ARG A 47 -9.72 -0.66 -10.31
CA ARG A 47 -10.35 -1.10 -11.56
C ARG A 47 -9.66 -2.33 -12.12
N THR A 48 -10.33 -3.46 -12.01
CA THR A 48 -10.00 -4.71 -12.70
C THR A 48 -11.21 -5.21 -13.45
N LYS A 49 -11.03 -6.14 -14.39
CA LYS A 49 -12.14 -6.68 -15.20
C LYS A 49 -13.26 -7.22 -14.32
N LEU A 50 -12.91 -7.91 -13.23
CA LEU A 50 -13.87 -8.45 -12.27
C LEU A 50 -14.48 -7.35 -11.40
N SER A 51 -13.70 -6.37 -10.92
CA SER A 51 -14.27 -5.30 -10.08
C SER A 51 -15.29 -4.44 -10.83
N LEU A 52 -15.22 -4.36 -12.15
CA LEU A 52 -16.15 -3.58 -12.98
C LEU A 52 -17.39 -4.36 -13.43
N LYS A 53 -17.51 -5.66 -13.11
CA LYS A 53 -18.61 -6.51 -13.60
C LYS A 53 -19.99 -6.05 -13.12
N ASN A 54 -20.09 -5.60 -11.86
CA ASN A 54 -21.32 -5.07 -11.28
C ASN A 54 -21.01 -4.11 -10.11
N HIS A 55 -22.05 -3.42 -9.61
CA HIS A 55 -21.92 -2.46 -8.52
C HIS A 55 -21.42 -3.09 -7.21
N GLU A 56 -21.81 -4.32 -6.90
CA GLU A 56 -21.41 -4.99 -5.66
C GLU A 56 -19.91 -5.34 -5.66
N TYR A 57 -19.41 -5.87 -6.77
CA TYR A 57 -18.00 -6.23 -6.95
C TYR A 57 -17.13 -4.98 -6.93
N PHE A 58 -17.62 -3.90 -7.54
CA PHE A 58 -16.94 -2.62 -7.53
C PHE A 58 -16.85 -2.05 -6.11
N TYR A 59 -17.96 -2.03 -5.38
CA TYR A 59 -18.01 -1.56 -3.99
C TYR A 59 -17.10 -2.40 -3.10
N TYR A 60 -17.21 -3.73 -3.18
CA TYR A 60 -16.41 -4.66 -2.40
C TYR A 60 -14.91 -4.47 -2.65
N ALA A 61 -14.50 -4.38 -3.91
CA ALA A 61 -13.10 -4.22 -4.28
C ALA A 61 -12.52 -2.89 -3.79
N ASN A 62 -13.21 -1.78 -4.03
CA ASN A 62 -12.74 -0.44 -3.61
C ASN A 62 -12.73 -0.28 -2.09
N HIS A 63 -13.76 -0.75 -1.40
CA HIS A 63 -13.83 -0.68 0.05
C HIS A 63 -12.75 -1.55 0.71
N THR A 64 -12.53 -2.77 0.20
CA THR A 64 -11.48 -3.68 0.72
C THR A 64 -10.08 -3.13 0.41
N PHE A 65 -9.86 -2.61 -0.79
CA PHE A 65 -8.60 -1.97 -1.18
C PHE A 65 -8.33 -0.74 -0.30
N GLY A 66 -9.33 0.13 -0.11
CA GLY A 66 -9.23 1.31 0.74
C GLY A 66 -8.87 0.96 2.18
N ARG A 67 -9.56 -0.03 2.77
CA ARG A 67 -9.27 -0.52 4.12
C ARG A 67 -7.84 -1.08 4.23
N GLY A 68 -7.43 -1.91 3.27
CA GLY A 68 -6.09 -2.49 3.25
C GLY A 68 -5.00 -1.42 3.13
N LEU A 69 -5.17 -0.50 2.17
CA LEU A 69 -4.26 0.60 1.92
C LEU A 69 -4.14 1.53 3.14
N PHE A 70 -5.26 1.90 3.76
CA PHE A 70 -5.27 2.72 4.97
C PHE A 70 -4.52 2.04 6.13
N SER A 71 -4.83 0.78 6.41
CA SER A 71 -4.18 0.04 7.49
C SER A 71 -2.67 -0.08 7.24
N GLN A 72 -2.28 -0.39 6.01
CA GLN A 72 -0.88 -0.50 5.63
C GLN A 72 -0.15 0.85 5.75
N SER A 73 -0.80 1.94 5.32
CA SER A 73 -0.26 3.29 5.39
C SER A 73 -0.04 3.79 6.82
N ILE A 74 -0.90 3.42 7.77
CA ILE A 74 -0.67 3.73 9.18
C ILE A 74 0.52 2.96 9.74
N VAL A 75 0.58 1.65 9.48
CA VAL A 75 1.68 0.79 9.97
C VAL A 75 3.02 1.31 9.46
N ILE A 76 3.12 1.65 8.18
CA ILE A 76 4.37 2.14 7.59
C ILE A 76 4.76 3.52 8.13
N LEU A 77 3.79 4.38 8.44
CA LEU A 77 4.04 5.70 9.01
C LEU A 77 4.61 5.58 10.43
N ILE A 78 4.04 4.69 11.25
CA ILE A 78 4.55 4.38 12.59
C ILE A 78 5.97 3.80 12.51
N LEU A 79 6.19 2.80 11.65
CA LEU A 79 7.51 2.18 11.47
C LEU A 79 8.55 3.19 10.98
N SER A 80 8.18 4.09 10.08
CA SER A 80 9.08 5.14 9.57
C SER A 80 9.45 6.12 10.68
N PHE A 81 8.49 6.51 11.52
CA PHE A 81 8.74 7.40 12.65
C PHE A 81 9.68 6.76 13.70
N ILE A 82 9.41 5.51 14.08
CA ILE A 82 10.28 4.73 14.98
C ILE A 82 11.69 4.60 14.40
N SER A 83 11.78 4.32 13.10
CA SER A 83 13.08 4.18 12.41
C SER A 83 13.87 5.48 12.45
N CYS A 84 13.24 6.63 12.21
CA CYS A 84 13.89 7.94 12.35
C CYS A 84 14.47 8.17 13.76
N SER A 85 13.78 7.72 14.82
CA SER A 85 14.30 7.82 16.19
C SER A 85 15.51 6.91 16.43
N ILE A 86 15.55 5.73 15.80
CA ILE A 86 16.64 4.75 15.94
C ILE A 86 17.87 5.10 15.09
N VAL A 87 17.68 5.78 13.95
CA VAL A 87 18.74 6.17 13.00
C VAL A 87 19.87 6.97 13.67
N PHE A 88 19.58 7.74 14.72
CA PHE A 88 20.60 8.47 15.47
C PHE A 88 21.54 7.57 16.29
N SER A 89 21.23 6.28 16.43
CA SER A 89 21.94 5.34 17.30
C SER A 89 22.71 4.22 16.58
N LEU A 90 22.34 3.87 15.34
CA LEU A 90 22.90 2.71 14.63
C LEU A 90 23.76 3.08 13.41
N LYS A 91 24.89 2.39 13.21
CA LYS A 91 25.79 2.59 12.05
C LYS A 91 25.19 2.13 10.71
N ASP A 92 24.32 1.12 10.73
CA ASP A 92 23.82 0.43 9.53
C ASP A 92 22.31 0.66 9.28
N TYR A 93 21.78 1.81 9.72
CA TYR A 93 20.35 2.14 9.61
C TYR A 93 19.82 2.13 8.16
N HIS A 94 20.70 2.23 7.16
CA HIS A 94 20.37 2.19 5.75
C HIS A 94 19.59 0.94 5.34
N TYR A 95 19.97 -0.23 5.85
CA TYR A 95 19.32 -1.50 5.53
C TYR A 95 17.90 -1.59 6.12
N LEU A 96 17.66 -0.92 7.26
CA LEU A 96 16.34 -0.87 7.89
C LEU A 96 15.30 -0.25 6.94
N PHE A 97 15.64 0.87 6.30
CA PHE A 97 14.75 1.54 5.35
C PHE A 97 14.48 0.70 4.10
N ILE A 98 15.49 -0.01 3.59
CA ILE A 98 15.33 -0.93 2.46
C ILE A 98 14.36 -2.07 2.82
N ILE A 99 14.54 -2.67 3.99
CA ILE A 99 13.68 -3.77 4.48
C ILE A 99 12.24 -3.28 4.67
N ILE A 100 12.06 -2.13 5.31
CA ILE A 100 10.74 -1.51 5.54
C ILE A 100 10.03 -1.25 4.21
N PHE A 101 10.74 -0.68 3.23
CA PHE A 101 10.20 -0.42 1.90
C PHE A 101 9.83 -1.73 1.16
N ALA A 102 10.67 -2.77 1.25
CA ALA A 102 10.38 -4.07 0.65
C ALA A 102 9.14 -4.73 1.27
N ILE A 103 9.01 -4.70 2.60
CA ILE A 103 7.83 -5.22 3.32
C ILE A 103 6.57 -4.46 2.89
N TRP A 104 6.66 -3.13 2.76
CA TRP A 104 5.56 -2.31 2.28
C TRP A 104 5.13 -2.74 0.86
N PHE A 105 6.09 -2.90 -0.05
CA PHE A 105 5.80 -3.29 -1.42
C PHE A 105 5.11 -4.67 -1.46
N LEU A 106 5.66 -5.67 -0.78
CA LEU A 106 5.08 -7.02 -0.71
C LEU A 106 3.66 -7.01 -0.14
N SER A 107 3.44 -6.25 0.94
CA SER A 107 2.12 -6.10 1.56
C SER A 107 1.11 -5.47 0.58
N PHE A 108 1.53 -4.48 -0.20
CA PHE A 108 0.66 -3.84 -1.20
C PHE A 108 0.17 -4.83 -2.27
N PHE A 109 1.04 -5.68 -2.82
CA PHE A 109 0.62 -6.71 -3.78
C PHE A 109 -0.29 -7.76 -3.14
N SER A 110 -0.06 -8.09 -1.86
CA SER A 110 -0.92 -9.07 -1.16
C SER A 110 -2.38 -8.62 -1.10
N ILE A 111 -2.64 -7.30 -0.95
CA ILE A 111 -3.99 -6.72 -0.96
C ILE A 111 -4.66 -6.93 -2.33
N ILE A 112 -3.93 -6.63 -3.40
CA ILE A 112 -4.44 -6.79 -4.78
C ILE A 112 -4.77 -8.26 -5.06
N ILE A 113 -3.83 -9.16 -4.76
CA ILE A 113 -4.01 -10.61 -4.96
C ILE A 113 -5.22 -11.11 -4.16
N TYR A 114 -5.35 -10.71 -2.89
CA TYR A 114 -6.47 -11.09 -2.04
C TYR A 114 -7.83 -10.67 -2.64
N ILE A 115 -7.93 -9.45 -3.15
CA ILE A 115 -9.16 -8.93 -3.77
C ILE A 115 -9.52 -9.75 -5.00
N GLU A 116 -8.57 -9.96 -5.91
CA GLU A 116 -8.81 -10.69 -7.16
C GLU A 116 -9.19 -12.16 -6.92
N LEU A 117 -8.52 -12.85 -6.00
CA LEU A 117 -8.85 -14.23 -5.64
C LEU A 117 -10.28 -14.34 -5.10
N LYS A 118 -10.68 -13.38 -4.25
CA LYS A 118 -12.01 -13.39 -3.64
C LYS A 118 -13.12 -13.00 -4.63
N LEU A 119 -12.84 -12.06 -5.55
CA LEU A 119 -13.75 -11.75 -6.65
C LEU A 119 -13.91 -12.94 -7.59
N LYS A 120 -12.81 -13.59 -8.00
CA LYS A 120 -12.85 -14.77 -8.88
C LYS A 120 -13.61 -15.94 -8.25
N LYS A 121 -13.43 -16.17 -6.95
CA LYS A 121 -14.17 -17.20 -6.21
C LYS A 121 -15.68 -16.92 -6.21
N ARG A 122 -16.08 -15.66 -5.97
CA ARG A 122 -17.49 -15.27 -6.01
C ARG A 122 -18.08 -15.37 -7.41
N ASP A 123 -17.34 -14.96 -8.42
CA ASP A 123 -17.79 -14.98 -9.82
C ASP A 123 -18.12 -16.39 -10.27
N LYS A 124 -17.21 -17.33 -9.97
CA LYS A 124 -17.39 -18.74 -10.30
C LYS A 124 -18.63 -19.35 -9.66
N ILE A 125 -18.89 -19.03 -8.39
CA ILE A 125 -20.10 -19.51 -7.68
C ILE A 125 -21.37 -19.03 -8.38
N ILE A 126 -21.41 -17.77 -8.85
CA ILE A 126 -22.60 -17.20 -9.51
C ILE A 126 -22.78 -17.77 -10.92
N THR A 127 -21.70 -18.04 -11.65
CA THR A 127 -21.80 -18.62 -13.01
C THR A 127 -22.15 -20.10 -13.03
N ASP A 128 -21.85 -20.83 -11.94
CA ASP A 128 -22.14 -22.26 -11.79
C ASP A 128 -23.55 -22.52 -11.20
N LEU A 129 -24.32 -21.47 -10.92
CA LEU A 129 -25.69 -21.46 -10.35
C LEU A 129 -26.73 -21.18 -11.45
#